data_AF-A0A196S848-F1
#
_entry.id   AF-A0A196S848-F1
#
_cell.length_a   1.000
_cell.length_b   1.000
_cell.length_c   1.000
_cell.angle_alpha   90.00
_cell.angle_beta   90.00
_cell.angle_gamma   90.00
#
_symmetry.space_group_name_H-M   'P 1'
#
loop_
_entity.id
_entity.type
_entity.pdbx_description
1 polymer ?
#
loop_
_entity_poly.entity_id
_entity_poly.type
_entity_poly.pdbx_seq_one_letter_code
_entity_poly.pdbx_strand_id
1 'polypeptide(L)'
;MSRRGLRKEIGSREYDLLFSTPTAKVIEEANSRNSKVFYEGVTALGKTLLLQVSRTRIIVGDTLHRELLKVNDEDVSGIEHGHVLDLNNDGERWEGDVLRNEPYGWGILYDKENYVRFEGFRIGEVSVCYGRSYYSVIHQVEYEGGICEGKRWGMGIHYDRMGTVLFEGEWLNDGHTFEKHIVVTEENQHIHNYIEELTVSDNCCNGEEWTALDLCVLHKLKSIKIGDHCFKHVEHTRITDLSALRCFTTGVHCFTNKMEGQRHDYFRSFILKNCPHLRSVEVGSCSFFGCTTCELETLPALQKASIGDFCFCFCSLELRDMPELASLSCGCYAFCYCCRLVLENLPVLASVELKNNAFVFCLNGFENKLVLRNLPALSSLLLDPESESFQNAGFFVAENLPSLSHVVLSPWSFQNNCMLHIHNVDALNKTLQTYPFHRDRS
;
A
#
# COMPACT_ATOMS: atom_id res chain seq x y z
N MET A 1 -43.49 32.49 -17.44
CA MET A 1 -42.26 33.06 -16.86
C MET A 1 -41.69 32.07 -15.85
N SER A 2 -40.42 31.76 -16.05
CA SER A 2 -39.61 30.70 -15.44
C SER A 2 -39.80 30.48 -13.94
N ARG A 3 -40.19 29.26 -13.54
CA ARG A 3 -39.80 28.67 -12.25
C ARG A 3 -38.48 27.92 -12.48
N ARG A 4 -37.37 28.59 -12.19
CA ARG A 4 -36.05 27.94 -12.04
C ARG A 4 -36.15 26.94 -10.91
N GLY A 5 -36.22 25.65 -11.24
CA GLY A 5 -36.01 24.58 -10.28
C GLY A 5 -34.57 24.63 -9.78
N LEU A 6 -34.41 24.71 -8.47
CA LEU A 6 -33.14 24.46 -7.81
C LEU A 6 -32.72 23.00 -8.12
N ARG A 7 -31.84 22.81 -9.10
CA ARG A 7 -30.93 21.67 -9.09
C ARG A 7 -30.01 21.88 -7.88
N LYS A 8 -30.18 21.06 -6.85
CA LYS A 8 -29.23 20.95 -5.74
C LYS A 8 -27.90 20.44 -6.33
N GLU A 9 -26.95 21.34 -6.51
CA GLU A 9 -25.52 21.05 -6.64
C GLU A 9 -25.01 20.45 -5.31
N ILE A 10 -25.29 19.17 -5.06
CA ILE A 10 -24.66 18.41 -3.97
C ILE A 10 -23.67 17.36 -4.54
N GLY A 11 -23.64 17.16 -5.86
CA GLY A 11 -22.94 16.03 -6.47
C GLY A 11 -21.48 16.21 -6.93
N SER A 12 -20.73 17.23 -6.50
CA SER A 12 -19.30 17.35 -6.90
C SER A 12 -18.34 17.50 -5.73
N ARG A 13 -18.66 18.34 -4.74
CA ARG A 13 -17.75 18.59 -3.61
C ARG A 13 -17.60 17.42 -2.64
N GLU A 14 -18.65 16.65 -2.37
CA GLU A 14 -18.55 15.44 -1.53
C GLU A 14 -17.87 14.29 -2.27
N TYR A 15 -18.05 14.18 -3.60
CA TYR A 15 -17.33 13.24 -4.46
C TYR A 15 -15.84 13.54 -4.47
N ASP A 16 -15.42 14.79 -4.69
CA ASP A 16 -14.00 15.21 -4.65
C ASP A 16 -13.35 14.95 -3.27
N LEU A 17 -14.12 15.08 -2.18
CA LEU A 17 -13.67 14.76 -0.80
C LEU A 17 -13.59 13.25 -0.54
N LEU A 18 -14.45 12.44 -1.15
CA LEU A 18 -14.36 10.97 -1.08
C LEU A 18 -13.21 10.42 -1.94
N PHE A 19 -12.92 11.03 -3.10
CA PHE A 19 -11.69 10.78 -3.87
C PHE A 19 -10.43 11.42 -3.25
N SER A 20 -10.57 12.17 -2.16
CA SER A 20 -9.45 12.55 -1.30
C SER A 20 -9.13 11.48 -0.23
N THR A 21 -10.00 10.47 -0.06
CA THR A 21 -9.64 9.32 0.78
C THR A 21 -8.47 8.56 0.14
N PRO A 22 -7.44 8.19 0.92
CA PRO A 22 -6.28 7.47 0.40
C PRO A 22 -6.69 6.24 -0.43
N THR A 23 -7.71 5.50 0.02
CA THR A 23 -8.19 4.28 -0.62
C THR A 23 -8.75 4.50 -2.03
N ALA A 24 -9.56 5.53 -2.26
CA ALA A 24 -10.14 5.79 -3.59
C ALA A 24 -9.09 6.31 -4.59
N LYS A 25 -8.18 7.18 -4.15
CA LYS A 25 -7.08 7.73 -4.95
C LYS A 25 -6.05 6.67 -5.33
N VAL A 26 -5.71 5.79 -4.38
CA VAL A 26 -4.77 4.69 -4.60
C VAL A 26 -5.31 3.69 -5.63
N ILE A 27 -6.61 3.42 -5.60
CA ILE A 27 -7.27 2.50 -6.53
C ILE A 27 -7.45 3.15 -7.92
N GLU A 28 -7.63 4.46 -7.99
CA GLU A 28 -7.57 5.21 -9.24
C GLU A 28 -6.16 5.21 -9.86
N GLU A 29 -5.13 5.43 -9.05
CA GLU A 29 -3.72 5.37 -9.48
C GLU A 29 -3.31 3.96 -9.94
N ALA A 30 -3.73 2.91 -9.22
CA ALA A 30 -3.45 1.51 -9.57
C ALA A 30 -4.04 1.15 -10.96
N ASN A 31 -5.25 1.63 -11.27
CA ASN A 31 -5.92 1.28 -12.53
C ASN A 31 -5.49 2.10 -13.74
N SER A 32 -4.94 3.30 -13.54
CA SER A 32 -4.39 4.10 -14.64
C SER A 32 -3.22 3.42 -15.39
N ARG A 33 -2.67 2.30 -14.87
CA ARG A 33 -1.43 1.67 -15.34
C ARG A 33 -1.52 0.20 -15.75
N ASN A 34 -2.70 -0.35 -16.04
CA ASN A 34 -2.81 -1.74 -16.51
C ASN A 34 -2.23 -2.79 -15.50
N SER A 35 -2.25 -2.50 -14.20
CA SER A 35 -1.69 -3.41 -13.18
C SER A 35 -2.68 -4.52 -12.81
N LYS A 36 -2.19 -5.76 -12.68
CA LYS A 36 -2.96 -6.89 -12.13
C LYS A 36 -3.31 -6.62 -10.66
N VAL A 37 -4.59 -6.59 -10.32
CA VAL A 37 -5.02 -6.34 -8.94
C VAL A 37 -4.82 -7.61 -8.09
N PHE A 38 -4.18 -7.44 -6.94
CA PHE A 38 -3.88 -8.51 -5.98
C PHE A 38 -5.12 -9.04 -5.22
N TYR A 39 -6.32 -8.56 -5.55
CA TYR A 39 -7.52 -8.72 -4.75
C TYR A 39 -8.77 -8.90 -5.61
N GLU A 40 -9.61 -9.85 -5.21
CA GLU A 40 -11.00 -9.99 -5.69
C GLU A 40 -11.95 -9.86 -4.48
N GLY A 41 -12.99 -9.04 -4.59
CA GLY A 41 -14.03 -8.92 -3.58
C GLY A 41 -14.69 -7.55 -3.48
N VAL A 42 -15.50 -7.39 -2.42
CA VAL A 42 -16.18 -6.13 -2.06
C VAL A 42 -15.60 -5.54 -0.77
N THR A 43 -15.31 -4.24 -0.78
CA THR A 43 -14.92 -3.47 0.40
C THR A 43 -15.71 -2.15 0.49
N ALA A 44 -15.91 -1.65 1.70
CA ALA A 44 -16.57 -0.37 1.92
C ALA A 44 -15.56 0.78 1.84
N LEU A 45 -15.81 1.78 1.00
CA LEU A 45 -15.03 3.02 0.92
C LEU A 45 -15.55 4.12 1.86
N GLY A 46 -16.73 3.91 2.43
CA GLY A 46 -17.40 4.83 3.33
C GLY A 46 -18.65 4.19 3.90
N LYS A 47 -19.59 5.01 4.37
CA LYS A 47 -20.86 4.49 4.94
C LYS A 47 -21.77 3.86 3.89
N THR A 48 -21.75 4.39 2.67
CA THR A 48 -22.70 4.02 1.60
C THR A 48 -22.00 3.57 0.32
N LEU A 49 -20.73 3.94 0.16
CA LEU A 49 -19.92 3.59 -1.01
C LEU A 49 -19.29 2.22 -0.86
N LEU A 50 -19.50 1.38 -1.86
CA LEU A 50 -18.88 0.07 -1.99
C LEU A 50 -18.01 0.04 -3.23
N LEU A 51 -16.82 -0.55 -3.08
CA LEU A 51 -15.94 -0.91 -4.17
C LEU A 51 -15.98 -2.42 -4.34
N GLN A 52 -16.31 -2.88 -5.55
CA GLN A 52 -16.03 -4.23 -5.99
C GLN A 52 -14.81 -4.24 -6.90
N VAL A 53 -13.91 -5.17 -6.68
CA VAL A 53 -12.78 -5.48 -7.57
C VAL A 53 -12.89 -6.94 -7.99
N SER A 54 -12.82 -7.21 -9.28
CA SER A 54 -12.67 -8.56 -9.84
C SER A 54 -11.58 -8.57 -10.90
N ARG A 55 -11.32 -9.74 -11.51
CA ARG A 55 -10.33 -9.87 -12.58
C ARG A 55 -10.62 -9.02 -13.81
N THR A 56 -11.88 -8.63 -14.01
CA THR A 56 -12.35 -7.96 -15.23
C THR A 56 -13.01 -6.62 -14.96
N ARG A 57 -13.43 -6.34 -13.72
CA ARG A 57 -14.26 -5.18 -13.39
C ARG A 57 -13.85 -4.52 -12.08
N ILE A 58 -13.92 -3.21 -12.08
CA ILE A 58 -13.81 -2.36 -10.90
C ILE A 58 -15.03 -1.47 -10.87
N ILE A 59 -15.82 -1.64 -9.82
CA ILE A 59 -17.16 -1.07 -9.74
C ILE A 59 -17.25 -0.28 -8.44
N VAL A 60 -17.70 0.97 -8.53
CA VAL A 60 -18.05 1.79 -7.37
C VAL A 60 -19.55 2.03 -7.40
N GLY A 61 -20.25 1.54 -6.37
CA GLY A 61 -21.69 1.73 -6.20
C GLY A 61 -22.01 2.51 -4.93
N ASP A 62 -23.00 3.40 -5.00
CA ASP A 62 -23.55 4.10 -3.84
C ASP A 62 -24.89 3.49 -3.43
N THR A 63 -24.89 2.76 -2.31
CA THR A 63 -26.08 2.09 -1.79
C THR A 63 -27.17 3.05 -1.30
N LEU A 64 -26.84 4.30 -0.97
CA LEU A 64 -27.81 5.29 -0.52
C LEU A 64 -28.60 5.88 -1.69
N HIS A 65 -27.90 6.30 -2.74
CA HIS A 65 -28.53 6.86 -3.94
C HIS A 65 -28.94 5.78 -4.95
N ARG A 66 -28.50 4.53 -4.74
CA ARG A 66 -28.75 3.38 -5.61
C ARG A 66 -28.20 3.60 -7.03
N GLU A 67 -26.99 4.15 -7.11
CA GLU A 67 -26.35 4.55 -8.36
C GLU A 67 -24.99 3.87 -8.53
N LEU A 68 -24.65 3.49 -9.76
CA LEU A 68 -23.28 3.13 -10.13
C LEU A 68 -22.50 4.41 -10.47
N LEU A 69 -21.41 4.63 -9.75
CA LEU A 69 -20.56 5.81 -9.90
C LEU A 69 -19.41 5.56 -10.87
N LYS A 70 -18.94 4.31 -10.95
CA LYS A 70 -17.85 3.90 -11.83
C LYS A 70 -17.97 2.42 -12.19
N VAL A 71 -17.70 2.11 -13.44
CA VAL A 71 -17.49 0.74 -13.94
C VAL A 71 -16.30 0.78 -14.91
N ASN A 72 -15.12 0.37 -14.45
CA ASN A 72 -13.87 0.55 -15.20
C ASN A 72 -13.73 2.00 -15.71
N ASP A 73 -13.42 2.17 -17.01
CA ASP A 73 -13.39 3.46 -17.72
C ASP A 73 -14.64 3.65 -18.61
N GLU A 74 -15.73 2.92 -18.33
CA GLU A 74 -16.98 3.06 -19.07
C GLU A 74 -17.74 4.33 -18.66
N ASP A 75 -18.39 4.95 -19.64
CA ASP A 75 -19.29 6.07 -19.42
C ASP A 75 -20.62 5.57 -18.84
N VAL A 76 -20.82 5.84 -17.54
CA VAL A 76 -22.03 5.49 -16.79
C VAL A 76 -23.12 6.55 -16.88
N SER A 77 -22.89 7.69 -17.56
CA SER A 77 -23.88 8.77 -17.66
C SER A 77 -25.08 8.44 -18.56
N GLY A 78 -24.96 7.40 -19.38
CA GLY A 78 -26.02 6.93 -20.28
C GLY A 78 -27.02 5.97 -19.64
N ILE A 79 -26.93 5.71 -18.33
CA ILE A 79 -27.84 4.80 -17.61
C ILE A 79 -29.25 5.42 -17.58
N GLU A 80 -30.23 4.64 -18.03
CA GLU A 80 -31.64 4.99 -17.98
C GLU A 80 -32.28 4.41 -16.72
N HIS A 81 -33.00 5.22 -15.94
CA HIS A 81 -33.51 4.82 -14.62
C HIS A 81 -34.97 4.35 -14.65
N GLY A 82 -35.28 3.29 -13.89
CA GLY A 82 -36.66 2.85 -13.66
C GLY A 82 -37.36 2.25 -14.89
N HIS A 83 -36.60 1.61 -15.77
CA HIS A 83 -37.12 0.92 -16.95
C HIS A 83 -37.62 -0.48 -16.60
N VAL A 84 -38.63 -0.95 -17.34
CA VAL A 84 -39.04 -2.36 -17.35
C VAL A 84 -38.46 -3.00 -18.60
N LEU A 85 -37.57 -3.98 -18.40
CA LEU A 85 -36.85 -4.69 -19.44
C LEU A 85 -37.22 -6.17 -19.40
N ASP A 86 -37.83 -6.67 -20.47
CA ASP A 86 -38.05 -8.09 -20.67
C ASP A 86 -36.71 -8.77 -20.98
N LEU A 87 -36.31 -9.73 -20.14
CA LEU A 87 -35.03 -10.43 -20.27
C LEU A 87 -35.13 -11.66 -21.17
N ASN A 88 -36.31 -12.30 -21.20
CA ASN A 88 -36.58 -13.44 -22.07
C ASN A 88 -38.07 -13.58 -22.42
N ASN A 89 -38.36 -14.48 -23.35
CA ASN A 89 -39.73 -14.76 -23.80
C ASN A 89 -40.56 -15.55 -22.77
N ASP A 90 -39.93 -16.06 -21.71
CA ASP A 90 -40.59 -16.85 -20.67
C ASP A 90 -41.23 -15.96 -19.60
N GLY A 91 -40.93 -14.66 -19.59
CA GLY A 91 -41.52 -13.67 -18.69
C GLY A 91 -40.60 -13.19 -17.55
N GLU A 92 -39.31 -13.56 -17.58
CA GLU A 92 -38.33 -12.93 -16.68
C GLU A 92 -38.11 -11.47 -17.08
N ARG A 93 -38.10 -10.59 -16.09
CA ARG A 93 -37.92 -9.15 -16.35
C ARG A 93 -37.09 -8.47 -15.28
N TRP A 94 -36.49 -7.36 -15.67
CA TRP A 94 -35.78 -6.44 -14.81
C TRP A 94 -36.54 -5.13 -14.72
N GLU A 95 -36.74 -4.63 -13.49
CA GLU A 95 -37.31 -3.31 -13.23
C GLU A 95 -36.25 -2.45 -12.53
N GLY A 96 -35.63 -1.52 -13.27
CA GLY A 96 -34.55 -0.70 -12.72
C GLY A 96 -33.70 -0.02 -13.77
N ASP A 97 -32.43 0.18 -13.43
CA ASP A 97 -31.46 0.85 -14.27
C ASP A 97 -31.03 -0.01 -15.47
N VAL A 98 -30.97 0.59 -16.65
CA VAL A 98 -30.68 -0.08 -17.92
C VAL A 98 -29.64 0.70 -18.73
N LEU A 99 -28.69 -0.01 -19.33
CA LEU A 99 -27.76 0.53 -20.30
C LEU A 99 -27.60 -0.46 -21.46
N ARG A 100 -27.70 0.01 -22.70
CA ARG A 100 -27.60 -0.82 -23.92
C ARG A 100 -28.55 -2.04 -23.90
N ASN A 101 -29.77 -1.85 -23.39
CA ASN A 101 -30.81 -2.88 -23.30
C ASN A 101 -30.43 -4.07 -22.40
N GLU A 102 -29.59 -3.84 -21.39
CA GLU A 102 -29.24 -4.81 -20.35
C GLU A 102 -29.39 -4.17 -18.95
N PRO A 103 -29.65 -4.97 -17.90
CA PRO A 103 -29.58 -4.49 -16.53
C PRO A 103 -28.22 -3.84 -16.25
N TYR A 104 -28.21 -2.59 -15.80
CA TYR A 104 -26.96 -1.86 -15.55
C TYR A 104 -27.14 -0.81 -14.47
N GLY A 105 -27.12 -1.25 -13.22
CA GLY A 105 -27.33 -0.40 -12.05
C GLY A 105 -28.26 -1.07 -11.04
N TRP A 106 -29.01 -0.28 -10.28
CA TRP A 106 -29.90 -0.80 -9.26
C TRP A 106 -31.26 -1.18 -9.84
N GLY A 107 -31.83 -2.28 -9.36
CA GLY A 107 -33.18 -2.69 -9.75
C GLY A 107 -33.65 -3.97 -9.09
N ILE A 108 -34.76 -4.49 -9.61
CA ILE A 108 -35.46 -5.68 -9.13
C ILE A 108 -35.58 -6.69 -10.28
N LEU A 109 -35.10 -7.90 -10.06
CA LEU A 109 -35.25 -9.03 -10.98
C LEU A 109 -36.45 -9.87 -10.57
N TYR A 110 -37.33 -10.15 -11.52
CA TYR A 110 -38.48 -11.04 -11.36
C TYR A 110 -38.31 -12.30 -12.21
N ASP A 111 -38.75 -13.43 -11.68
CA ASP A 111 -38.90 -14.65 -12.47
C ASP A 111 -40.18 -14.64 -13.32
N LYS A 112 -40.35 -15.68 -14.14
CA LYS A 112 -41.52 -15.89 -15.01
C LYS A 112 -42.84 -16.04 -14.26
N GLU A 113 -42.82 -16.40 -12.98
CA GLU A 113 -43.98 -16.45 -12.11
C GLU A 113 -44.26 -15.12 -11.39
N ASN A 114 -43.52 -14.06 -11.74
CA ASN A 114 -43.61 -12.73 -11.15
C ASN A 114 -43.16 -12.64 -9.69
N TYR A 115 -42.36 -13.60 -9.21
CA TYR A 115 -41.73 -13.50 -7.89
C TYR A 115 -40.42 -12.74 -7.96
N VAL A 116 -40.13 -11.98 -6.90
CA VAL A 116 -38.84 -11.30 -6.76
C VAL A 116 -37.73 -12.33 -6.53
N ARG A 117 -36.70 -12.26 -7.36
CA ARG A 117 -35.48 -13.08 -7.26
C ARG A 117 -34.34 -12.31 -6.62
N PHE A 118 -34.23 -11.03 -6.98
CA PHE A 118 -33.10 -10.19 -6.56
C PHE A 118 -33.51 -8.71 -6.52
N GLU A 119 -33.02 -7.97 -5.53
CA GLU A 119 -33.04 -6.50 -5.50
C GLU A 119 -31.61 -6.02 -5.24
N GLY A 120 -31.04 -5.17 -6.09
CA GLY A 120 -29.69 -4.64 -5.87
C GLY A 120 -29.00 -4.20 -7.14
N PHE A 121 -27.67 -4.05 -7.07
CA PHE A 121 -26.88 -3.71 -8.24
C PHE A 121 -26.64 -4.93 -9.15
N ARG A 122 -26.84 -4.74 -10.45
CA ARG A 122 -26.67 -5.77 -11.49
C ARG A 122 -26.07 -5.17 -12.76
N ILE A 123 -25.15 -5.90 -13.39
CA ILE A 123 -24.58 -5.58 -14.70
C ILE A 123 -24.72 -6.82 -15.60
N GLY A 124 -25.61 -6.74 -16.58
CA GLY A 124 -26.05 -7.85 -17.41
C GLY A 124 -26.69 -8.95 -16.57
N GLU A 125 -26.11 -10.14 -16.59
CA GLU A 125 -26.59 -11.29 -15.83
C GLU A 125 -25.97 -11.43 -14.42
N VAL A 126 -25.08 -10.51 -14.04
CA VAL A 126 -24.25 -10.65 -12.84
C VAL A 126 -24.65 -9.61 -11.79
N SER A 127 -24.99 -10.08 -10.59
CA SER A 127 -25.18 -9.21 -9.43
C SER A 127 -23.83 -8.77 -8.86
N VAL A 128 -23.72 -7.50 -8.50
CA VAL A 128 -22.46 -6.84 -8.11
C VAL A 128 -22.67 -5.95 -6.89
N CYS A 129 -21.59 -5.54 -6.22
CA CYS A 129 -21.52 -4.64 -5.07
C CYS A 129 -22.40 -5.05 -3.87
N TYR A 130 -23.72 -4.89 -3.99
CA TYR A 130 -24.70 -5.11 -2.94
C TYR A 130 -26.02 -5.59 -3.51
N GLY A 131 -26.70 -6.47 -2.79
CA GLY A 131 -28.09 -6.78 -3.07
C GLY A 131 -28.73 -7.71 -2.06
N ARG A 132 -29.97 -8.07 -2.38
CA ARG A 132 -30.85 -8.94 -1.62
C ARG A 132 -31.34 -10.08 -2.50
N SER A 133 -31.22 -11.32 -2.02
CA SER A 133 -31.90 -12.47 -2.62
C SER A 133 -33.10 -12.88 -1.77
N TYR A 134 -34.03 -13.62 -2.38
CA TYR A 134 -35.30 -13.94 -1.76
C TYR A 134 -35.62 -15.43 -1.88
N TYR A 135 -36.24 -15.99 -0.83
CA TYR A 135 -37.07 -17.18 -0.95
C TYR A 135 -38.35 -16.81 -1.71
N SER A 136 -38.24 -16.78 -3.04
CA SER A 136 -39.20 -16.17 -3.98
C SER A 136 -40.67 -16.49 -3.70
N VAL A 137 -41.01 -17.75 -3.44
CA VAL A 137 -42.39 -18.19 -3.19
C VAL A 137 -43.03 -17.52 -1.97
N ILE A 138 -42.23 -17.26 -0.93
CA ILE A 138 -42.71 -16.70 0.34
C ILE A 138 -42.33 -15.23 0.52
N HIS A 139 -41.68 -14.61 -0.48
CA HIS A 139 -41.22 -13.22 -0.46
C HIS A 139 -40.37 -12.84 0.76
N GLN A 140 -39.71 -13.84 1.37
CA GLN A 140 -38.83 -13.65 2.51
C GLN A 140 -37.42 -13.40 2.00
N VAL A 141 -36.74 -12.36 2.52
CA VAL A 141 -35.32 -12.14 2.23
C VAL A 141 -34.54 -13.37 2.68
N GLU A 142 -33.76 -13.92 1.77
CA GLU A 142 -32.82 -15.03 2.04
C GLU A 142 -31.47 -14.45 2.45
N TYR A 143 -30.95 -13.50 1.68
CA TYR A 143 -29.66 -12.86 1.94
C TYR A 143 -29.76 -11.36 1.69
N GLU A 144 -29.01 -10.58 2.47
CA GLU A 144 -28.78 -9.16 2.24
C GLU A 144 -27.32 -8.82 2.54
N GLY A 145 -26.59 -8.25 1.59
CA GLY A 145 -25.21 -7.88 1.83
C GLY A 145 -24.41 -7.66 0.57
N GLY A 146 -23.08 -7.70 0.73
CA GLY A 146 -22.15 -7.57 -0.38
C GLY A 146 -22.21 -8.74 -1.35
N ILE A 147 -21.97 -8.46 -2.63
CA ILE A 147 -21.97 -9.46 -3.70
C ILE A 147 -20.81 -9.17 -4.64
N CYS A 148 -20.00 -10.18 -4.94
CA CYS A 148 -18.95 -10.10 -5.96
C CYS A 148 -19.17 -11.21 -6.99
N GLU A 149 -19.28 -10.83 -8.26
CA GLU A 149 -19.50 -11.77 -9.37
C GLU A 149 -20.63 -12.78 -9.09
N GLY A 150 -21.76 -12.29 -8.57
CA GLY A 150 -22.95 -13.10 -8.25
C GLY A 150 -22.89 -13.91 -6.96
N LYS A 151 -21.78 -13.87 -6.22
CA LYS A 151 -21.58 -14.64 -4.99
C LYS A 151 -21.60 -13.76 -3.75
N ARG A 152 -22.06 -14.31 -2.62
CA ARG A 152 -22.05 -13.59 -1.34
C ARG A 152 -20.62 -13.27 -0.94
N TRP A 153 -20.38 -12.00 -0.63
CA TRP A 153 -19.06 -11.45 -0.35
C TRP A 153 -19.16 -10.29 0.63
N GLY A 154 -18.10 -9.96 1.35
CA GLY A 154 -18.12 -8.77 2.20
C GLY A 154 -18.99 -8.98 3.44
N MET A 155 -19.56 -7.93 4.01
CA MET A 155 -20.54 -8.05 5.09
C MET A 155 -21.91 -8.47 4.55
N GLY A 156 -22.58 -9.40 5.23
CA GLY A 156 -23.93 -9.81 4.87
C GLY A 156 -24.67 -10.61 5.94
N ILE A 157 -25.99 -10.66 5.79
CA ILE A 157 -26.92 -11.34 6.68
C ILE A 157 -27.67 -12.40 5.87
N HIS A 158 -27.69 -13.62 6.37
CA HIS A 158 -28.47 -14.73 5.82
C HIS A 158 -29.59 -15.10 6.79
N TYR A 159 -30.79 -15.25 6.24
CA TYR A 159 -32.01 -15.49 6.99
C TYR A 159 -32.59 -16.85 6.64
N ASP A 160 -33.35 -17.43 7.57
CA ASP A 160 -34.19 -18.58 7.27
C ASP A 160 -35.51 -18.16 6.59
N ARG A 161 -36.35 -19.16 6.26
CA ARG A 161 -37.65 -18.93 5.63
C ARG A 161 -38.66 -18.18 6.53
N MET A 162 -38.40 -18.08 7.83
CA MET A 162 -39.23 -17.35 8.80
C MET A 162 -38.69 -15.95 9.09
N GLY A 163 -37.58 -15.56 8.45
CA GLY A 163 -36.91 -14.27 8.68
C GLY A 163 -35.98 -14.25 9.90
N THR A 164 -35.66 -15.39 10.50
CA THR A 164 -34.68 -15.48 11.58
C THR A 164 -33.27 -15.38 11.01
N VAL A 165 -32.40 -14.58 11.64
CA VAL A 165 -30.97 -14.50 11.27
C VAL A 165 -30.31 -15.86 11.51
N LEU A 166 -29.84 -16.50 10.44
CA LEU A 166 -29.01 -17.70 10.48
C LEU A 166 -27.53 -17.36 10.65
N PHE A 167 -27.09 -16.27 10.02
CA PHE A 167 -25.72 -15.80 10.10
C PHE A 167 -25.67 -14.31 9.77
N GLU A 168 -24.91 -13.56 10.56
CA GLU A 168 -24.56 -12.16 10.32
C GLU A 168 -23.05 -12.02 10.46
N GLY A 169 -22.38 -11.61 9.39
CA GLY A 169 -20.93 -11.51 9.40
C GLY A 169 -20.30 -11.36 8.02
N GLU A 170 -19.02 -11.68 7.94
CA GLU A 170 -18.24 -11.63 6.72
C GLU A 170 -18.53 -12.87 5.85
N TRP A 171 -18.56 -12.68 4.53
CA TRP A 171 -18.75 -13.68 3.49
C TRP A 171 -17.61 -13.60 2.48
N LEU A 172 -17.26 -14.76 1.93
CA LEU A 172 -16.28 -14.93 0.87
C LEU A 172 -16.74 -16.09 -0.01
N ASN A 173 -17.09 -15.80 -1.26
CA ASN A 173 -17.43 -16.84 -2.25
C ASN A 173 -18.48 -17.84 -1.71
N ASP A 174 -19.59 -17.31 -1.18
CA ASP A 174 -20.70 -18.08 -0.54
C ASP A 174 -20.39 -18.83 0.76
N GLY A 175 -19.13 -18.80 1.22
CA GLY A 175 -18.71 -19.28 2.53
C GLY A 175 -18.52 -18.15 3.55
N HIS A 176 -18.38 -18.52 4.82
CA HIS A 176 -18.08 -17.62 5.94
C HIS A 176 -16.93 -18.15 6.83
N THR A 177 -16.15 -19.10 6.29
CA THR A 177 -14.94 -19.63 6.89
C THR A 177 -13.79 -19.39 5.92
N PHE A 178 -12.78 -18.66 6.35
CA PHE A 178 -11.67 -18.25 5.48
C PHE A 178 -10.35 -18.66 6.10
N GLU A 179 -9.42 -19.04 5.24
CA GLU A 179 -8.03 -19.17 5.62
C GLU A 179 -7.45 -17.77 5.86
N LYS A 180 -6.77 -17.60 7.00
CA LYS A 180 -6.21 -16.29 7.37
C LYS A 180 -4.75 -16.18 6.97
N HIS A 181 -4.10 -17.32 6.75
CA HIS A 181 -2.73 -17.45 6.29
C HIS A 181 -2.72 -17.90 4.83
N ILE A 182 -2.44 -16.99 3.90
CA ILE A 182 -2.33 -17.34 2.49
C ILE A 182 -0.86 -17.46 2.10
N VAL A 183 -0.54 -18.59 1.48
CA VAL A 183 0.74 -18.82 0.81
C VAL A 183 0.53 -18.67 -0.70
N VAL A 184 1.12 -17.62 -1.27
CA VAL A 184 1.20 -17.44 -2.72
C VAL A 184 2.30 -18.33 -3.26
N THR A 185 1.96 -19.11 -4.28
CA THR A 185 2.87 -19.92 -5.08
C THR A 185 2.72 -19.56 -6.56
N GLU A 186 3.54 -20.12 -7.44
CA GLU A 186 3.32 -19.96 -8.89
C GLU A 186 1.97 -20.52 -9.34
N GLU A 187 1.51 -21.60 -8.72
CA GLU A 187 0.26 -22.28 -9.05
C GLU A 187 -0.98 -21.60 -8.43
N ASN A 188 -0.81 -20.92 -7.29
CA ASN A 188 -1.91 -20.27 -6.58
C ASN A 188 -1.55 -18.84 -6.17
N GLN A 189 -2.14 -17.88 -6.87
CA GLN A 189 -1.98 -16.44 -6.64
C GLN A 189 -3.29 -15.78 -6.19
N HIS A 190 -4.25 -16.56 -5.71
CA HIS A 190 -5.55 -16.04 -5.25
C HIS A 190 -5.45 -15.49 -3.83
N ILE A 191 -5.84 -14.23 -3.65
CA ILE A 191 -5.87 -13.55 -2.36
C ILE A 191 -7.22 -12.86 -2.17
N HIS A 192 -7.67 -12.81 -0.92
CA HIS A 192 -8.87 -12.11 -0.48
C HIS A 192 -8.54 -11.08 0.62
N ASN A 193 -9.46 -10.15 0.90
CA ASN A 193 -9.27 -9.03 1.82
C ASN A 193 -9.25 -9.38 3.31
N TYR A 194 -9.61 -10.62 3.66
CA TYR A 194 -9.67 -11.09 5.05
C TYR A 194 -8.40 -11.77 5.54
N ILE A 195 -7.35 -11.81 4.72
CA ILE A 195 -6.10 -12.42 5.13
C ILE A 195 -5.43 -11.60 6.24
N GLU A 196 -4.89 -12.31 7.22
CA GLU A 196 -4.11 -11.71 8.31
C GLU A 196 -2.61 -11.91 8.08
N GLU A 197 -2.23 -12.94 7.33
CA GLU A 197 -0.84 -13.27 7.06
C GLU A 197 -0.67 -13.64 5.59
N LEU A 198 0.23 -12.93 4.92
CA LEU A 198 0.61 -13.16 3.52
C LEU A 198 2.04 -13.70 3.48
N THR A 199 2.19 -14.93 2.99
CA THR A 199 3.49 -15.48 2.62
C THR A 199 3.57 -15.58 1.10
N VAL A 200 4.59 -15.00 0.47
CA VAL A 200 4.90 -15.22 -0.94
C VAL A 200 6.08 -16.18 -1.00
N SER A 201 5.92 -17.30 -1.70
CA SER A 201 6.98 -18.32 -1.83
C SER A 201 8.09 -17.84 -2.76
N ASP A 202 9.26 -18.45 -2.68
CA ASP A 202 10.40 -18.10 -3.52
C ASP A 202 10.03 -18.16 -5.01
N ASN A 203 10.64 -17.28 -5.81
CA ASN A 203 10.48 -17.19 -7.26
C ASN A 203 9.05 -16.83 -7.75
N CYS A 204 8.16 -16.37 -6.87
CA CYS A 204 6.78 -16.06 -7.25
C CYS A 204 6.57 -14.62 -7.77
N CYS A 205 5.43 -14.41 -8.44
CA CYS A 205 4.97 -13.10 -8.93
C CYS A 205 5.96 -12.40 -9.88
N ASN A 206 6.59 -13.17 -10.77
CA ASN A 206 7.63 -12.71 -11.70
C ASN A 206 7.16 -12.52 -13.16
N GLY A 207 5.87 -12.67 -13.44
CA GLY A 207 5.31 -12.37 -14.76
C GLY A 207 5.34 -10.87 -15.08
N GLU A 208 5.38 -10.51 -16.37
CA GLU A 208 5.43 -9.11 -16.83
C GLU A 208 4.17 -8.32 -16.48
N GLU A 209 3.08 -9.00 -16.15
CA GLU A 209 1.82 -8.39 -15.72
C GLU A 209 1.89 -7.82 -14.29
N TRP A 210 2.93 -8.15 -13.52
CA TRP A 210 3.17 -7.63 -12.18
C TRP A 210 3.96 -6.32 -12.22
N THR A 211 3.34 -5.23 -12.65
CA THR A 211 3.98 -3.91 -12.71
C THR A 211 3.87 -3.10 -11.41
N ALA A 212 2.89 -3.41 -10.57
CA ALA A 212 2.69 -2.78 -9.28
C ALA A 212 2.24 -3.79 -8.22
N LEU A 213 2.63 -3.56 -6.97
CA LEU A 213 2.17 -4.25 -5.78
C LEU A 213 1.53 -3.24 -4.85
N ASP A 214 0.21 -3.24 -4.79
CA ASP A 214 -0.56 -2.39 -3.88
C ASP A 214 -1.40 -3.25 -2.94
N LEU A 215 -1.16 -3.11 -1.64
CA LEU A 215 -1.78 -3.93 -0.60
C LEU A 215 -2.79 -3.16 0.25
N CYS A 216 -3.10 -1.90 -0.07
CA CYS A 216 -3.91 -1.01 0.78
C CYS A 216 -5.30 -1.56 1.15
N VAL A 217 -5.89 -2.42 0.31
CA VAL A 217 -7.22 -3.03 0.51
C VAL A 217 -7.23 -4.18 1.54
N LEU A 218 -6.05 -4.67 1.94
CA LEU A 218 -5.90 -5.78 2.88
C LEU A 218 -5.87 -5.28 4.33
N HIS A 219 -6.92 -4.58 4.77
CA HIS A 219 -6.96 -3.88 6.06
C HIS A 219 -6.77 -4.78 7.29
N LYS A 220 -6.98 -6.09 7.17
CA LYS A 220 -6.80 -7.08 8.24
C LYS A 220 -5.37 -7.63 8.32
N LEU A 221 -4.51 -7.30 7.35
CA LEU A 221 -3.19 -7.87 7.20
C LEU A 221 -2.27 -7.44 8.35
N LYS A 222 -1.70 -8.44 9.03
CA LYS A 222 -0.79 -8.30 10.18
C LYS A 222 0.64 -8.62 9.83
N SER A 223 0.88 -9.52 8.87
CA SER A 223 2.22 -9.97 8.49
C SER A 223 2.33 -10.10 6.98
N ILE A 224 3.41 -9.55 6.42
CA ILE A 224 3.85 -9.80 5.04
C ILE A 224 5.23 -10.44 5.09
N LYS A 225 5.35 -11.63 4.50
CA LYS A 225 6.61 -12.34 4.33
C LYS A 225 6.78 -12.72 2.87
N ILE A 226 7.75 -12.11 2.20
CA ILE A 226 8.10 -12.42 0.82
C ILE A 226 9.35 -13.29 0.84
N GLY A 227 9.33 -14.39 0.10
CA GLY A 227 10.48 -15.27 -0.11
C GLY A 227 11.55 -14.64 -0.99
N ASP A 228 12.46 -15.46 -1.51
CA ASP A 228 13.57 -15.00 -2.34
C ASP A 228 13.14 -14.83 -3.81
N HIS A 229 13.80 -13.94 -4.55
CA HIS A 229 13.63 -13.77 -6.02
C HIS A 229 12.19 -13.49 -6.48
N CYS A 230 11.42 -12.72 -5.71
CA CYS A 230 10.03 -12.38 -6.04
C CYS A 230 9.87 -11.01 -6.71
N PHE A 231 8.75 -10.81 -7.39
CA PHE A 231 8.31 -9.49 -7.90
C PHE A 231 9.27 -8.81 -8.89
N LYS A 232 9.90 -9.58 -9.76
CA LYS A 232 10.89 -9.13 -10.75
C LYS A 232 10.44 -7.88 -11.53
N HIS A 233 9.21 -7.86 -12.02
CA HIS A 233 8.70 -6.78 -12.87
C HIS A 233 7.98 -5.66 -12.10
N VAL A 234 7.86 -5.76 -10.77
CA VAL A 234 7.14 -4.75 -9.97
C VAL A 234 7.97 -3.48 -9.88
N GLU A 235 7.43 -2.40 -10.43
CA GLU A 235 8.03 -1.07 -10.40
C GLU A 235 7.58 -0.29 -9.17
N HIS A 236 6.30 -0.40 -8.79
CA HIS A 236 5.74 0.36 -7.68
C HIS A 236 5.24 -0.56 -6.58
N THR A 237 5.83 -0.47 -5.39
CA THR A 237 5.38 -1.17 -4.19
C THR A 237 4.79 -0.17 -3.21
N ARG A 238 3.50 -0.33 -2.90
CA ARG A 238 2.76 0.52 -1.97
C ARG A 238 2.12 -0.31 -0.86
N ILE A 239 2.54 -0.02 0.36
CA ILE A 239 2.01 -0.61 1.59
C ILE A 239 1.58 0.56 2.47
N THR A 240 0.34 1.01 2.28
CA THR A 240 -0.17 2.20 2.98
C THR A 240 -1.47 1.90 3.71
N ASP A 241 -1.68 2.62 4.81
CA ASP A 241 -2.93 2.61 5.59
C ASP A 241 -3.31 1.22 6.14
N LEU A 242 -2.32 0.35 6.35
CA LEU A 242 -2.51 -0.97 6.95
C LEU A 242 -2.39 -0.91 8.47
N SER A 243 -3.48 -0.49 9.11
CA SER A 243 -3.52 -0.30 10.57
C SER A 243 -3.16 -1.55 11.37
N ALA A 244 -3.47 -2.74 10.87
CA ALA A 244 -3.19 -4.00 11.56
C ALA A 244 -1.76 -4.54 11.33
N LEU A 245 -1.00 -3.98 10.38
CA LEU A 245 0.30 -4.52 9.95
C LEU A 245 1.33 -4.39 11.06
N ARG A 246 2.04 -5.48 11.35
CA ARG A 246 3.05 -5.59 12.42
C ARG A 246 4.43 -5.90 11.92
N CYS A 247 4.55 -6.67 10.84
CA CYS A 247 5.84 -7.00 10.25
C CYS A 247 5.77 -7.03 8.72
N PHE A 248 6.84 -6.54 8.10
CA PHE A 248 7.11 -6.66 6.68
C PHE A 248 8.52 -7.22 6.51
N THR A 249 8.62 -8.37 5.83
CA THR A 249 9.89 -9.04 5.56
C THR A 249 9.96 -9.42 4.10
N THR A 250 11.11 -9.18 3.46
CA THR A 250 11.43 -9.70 2.12
C THR A 250 12.68 -10.57 2.18
N GLY A 251 12.69 -11.62 1.36
CA GLY A 251 13.87 -12.41 1.06
C GLY A 251 14.88 -11.64 0.20
N VAL A 252 15.86 -12.37 -0.32
CA VAL A 252 16.90 -11.78 -1.17
C VAL A 252 16.41 -11.55 -2.60
N HIS A 253 17.00 -10.57 -3.28
CA HIS A 253 16.80 -10.31 -4.70
C HIS A 253 15.33 -10.10 -5.11
N CYS A 254 14.54 -9.43 -4.26
CA CYS A 254 13.14 -9.09 -4.55
C CYS A 254 12.99 -7.72 -5.22
N PHE A 255 11.90 -7.51 -5.96
CA PHE A 255 11.56 -6.21 -6.57
C PHE A 255 12.67 -5.65 -7.48
N THR A 256 13.39 -6.54 -8.16
CA THR A 256 14.44 -6.20 -9.11
C THR A 256 14.45 -7.19 -10.26
N ASN A 257 14.69 -6.70 -11.48
CA ASN A 257 14.84 -7.54 -12.67
C ASN A 257 16.25 -7.58 -13.24
N LYS A 258 17.21 -6.91 -12.60
CA LYS A 258 18.56 -6.75 -13.13
C LYS A 258 19.59 -7.20 -12.10
N MET A 259 20.65 -7.81 -12.62
CA MET A 259 21.87 -8.10 -11.86
C MET A 259 22.73 -6.85 -11.76
N GLU A 260 23.65 -6.85 -10.79
CA GLU A 260 24.65 -5.82 -10.57
C GLU A 260 25.37 -5.43 -11.88
N GLY A 261 25.47 -4.13 -12.17
CA GLY A 261 26.21 -3.60 -13.33
C GLY A 261 25.43 -3.36 -14.63
N GLN A 262 24.11 -3.62 -14.69
CA GLN A 262 23.29 -3.31 -15.87
C GLN A 262 22.70 -1.88 -15.82
N ARG A 263 22.56 -1.22 -16.99
CA ARG A 263 21.94 0.12 -17.09
C ARG A 263 20.53 0.13 -16.48
N HIS A 264 20.32 1.10 -15.59
CA HIS A 264 19.14 1.20 -14.73
C HIS A 264 17.95 1.86 -15.43
N ASP A 265 16.79 1.24 -15.26
CA ASP A 265 15.49 1.89 -15.48
C ASP A 265 15.07 2.49 -14.13
N TYR A 266 15.27 3.79 -13.96
CA TYR A 266 15.24 4.54 -12.68
C TYR A 266 13.82 4.86 -12.16
N PHE A 267 12.83 4.02 -12.43
CA PHE A 267 11.42 4.37 -12.19
C PHE A 267 10.73 3.51 -11.14
N ARG A 268 11.48 2.85 -10.25
CA ARG A 268 10.89 2.00 -9.20
C ARG A 268 10.76 2.72 -7.86
N SER A 269 9.68 2.45 -7.13
CA SER A 269 9.38 3.09 -5.84
C SER A 269 8.93 2.09 -4.78
N PHE A 270 9.35 2.33 -3.54
CA PHE A 270 8.88 1.63 -2.36
C PHE A 270 8.30 2.65 -1.36
N ILE A 271 7.01 2.52 -1.09
CA ILE A 271 6.26 3.41 -0.20
C ILE A 271 5.63 2.56 0.92
N LEU A 272 6.05 2.81 2.15
CA LEU A 272 5.51 2.20 3.36
C LEU A 272 5.12 3.30 4.35
N LYS A 273 3.82 3.62 4.40
CA LYS A 273 3.30 4.77 5.15
C LYS A 273 2.04 4.47 5.94
N ASN A 274 1.82 5.22 7.02
CA ASN A 274 0.58 5.18 7.80
C ASN A 274 0.24 3.77 8.34
N CYS A 275 1.26 3.05 8.82
CA CYS A 275 1.11 1.73 9.45
C CYS A 275 1.41 1.85 10.96
N PRO A 276 0.44 2.31 11.79
CA PRO A 276 0.67 2.69 13.19
C PRO A 276 1.07 1.55 14.12
N HIS A 277 0.88 0.29 13.72
CA HIS A 277 1.23 -0.88 14.52
C HIS A 277 2.42 -1.67 13.95
N LEU A 278 3.07 -1.16 12.90
CA LEU A 278 4.21 -1.82 12.28
C LEU A 278 5.42 -1.75 13.21
N ARG A 279 5.97 -2.91 13.58
CA ARG A 279 7.08 -3.04 14.54
C ARG A 279 8.42 -3.32 13.87
N SER A 280 8.43 -4.06 12.76
CA SER A 280 9.66 -4.43 12.09
C SER A 280 9.56 -4.38 10.57
N VAL A 281 10.60 -3.81 9.96
CA VAL A 281 10.86 -3.84 8.52
C VAL A 281 12.18 -4.56 8.28
N GLU A 282 12.14 -5.64 7.51
CA GLU A 282 13.32 -6.41 7.14
C GLU A 282 13.36 -6.61 5.62
N VAL A 283 14.39 -6.08 4.98
CA VAL A 283 14.58 -6.17 3.53
C VAL A 283 15.82 -7.01 3.25
N GLY A 284 15.66 -8.15 2.57
CA GLY A 284 16.76 -9.03 2.22
C GLY A 284 17.68 -8.44 1.14
N SER A 285 18.95 -8.86 1.14
CA SER A 285 20.00 -8.33 0.26
C SER A 285 19.64 -8.36 -1.22
N CYS A 286 20.15 -7.39 -1.97
CA CYS A 286 19.90 -7.14 -3.39
C CYS A 286 18.43 -6.83 -3.74
N SER A 287 17.56 -6.62 -2.74
CA SER A 287 16.18 -6.22 -3.01
C SER A 287 16.09 -4.73 -3.30
N PHE A 288 15.15 -4.32 -4.15
CA PHE A 288 14.95 -2.92 -4.53
C PHE A 288 16.21 -2.23 -5.10
N PHE A 289 17.14 -2.97 -5.72
CA PHE A 289 18.39 -2.42 -6.26
C PHE A 289 18.19 -1.31 -7.31
N GLY A 290 17.11 -1.39 -8.11
CA GLY A 290 16.73 -0.38 -9.10
C GLY A 290 15.74 0.68 -8.59
N CYS A 291 15.51 0.75 -7.29
CA CYS A 291 14.60 1.71 -6.69
C CYS A 291 15.21 3.11 -6.67
N THR A 292 14.40 4.13 -6.93
CA THR A 292 14.83 5.54 -6.86
C THR A 292 14.10 6.33 -5.79
N THR A 293 13.03 5.76 -5.23
CA THR A 293 12.23 6.38 -4.18
C THR A 293 11.97 5.37 -3.07
N CYS A 294 12.43 5.67 -1.86
CA CYS A 294 12.14 4.89 -0.65
C CYS A 294 11.52 5.83 0.38
N GLU A 295 10.28 5.55 0.78
CA GLU A 295 9.55 6.39 1.73
C GLU A 295 9.04 5.55 2.91
N LEU A 296 9.52 5.87 4.10
CA LEU A 296 9.11 5.29 5.38
C LEU A 296 8.56 6.41 6.27
N GLU A 297 7.24 6.58 6.31
CA GLU A 297 6.62 7.72 7.01
C GLU A 297 5.44 7.31 7.89
N THR A 298 5.24 8.03 9.00
CA THR A 298 4.12 7.81 9.93
C THR A 298 4.10 6.35 10.45
N LEU A 299 5.23 5.92 11.03
CA LEU A 299 5.43 4.57 11.59
C LEU A 299 5.77 4.65 13.09
N PRO A 300 4.84 5.11 13.96
CA PRO A 300 5.15 5.44 15.36
C PRO A 300 5.59 4.24 16.22
N ALA A 301 5.14 3.02 15.89
CA ALA A 301 5.47 1.79 16.60
C ALA A 301 6.65 1.02 16.00
N LEU A 302 7.35 1.58 15.00
CA LEU A 302 8.47 0.90 14.35
C LEU A 302 9.62 0.80 15.33
N GLN A 303 10.06 -0.43 15.61
CA GLN A 303 11.11 -0.74 16.59
C GLN A 303 12.44 -1.12 15.93
N LYS A 304 12.37 -1.79 14.77
CA LYS A 304 13.54 -2.28 14.04
C LYS A 304 13.39 -2.04 12.54
N ALA A 305 14.41 -1.48 11.93
CA ALA A 305 14.58 -1.44 10.48
C ALA A 305 15.90 -2.11 10.09
N SER A 306 15.82 -3.19 9.32
CA SER A 306 16.98 -3.94 8.84
C SER A 306 16.97 -4.02 7.33
N ILE A 307 17.97 -3.40 6.70
CA ILE A 307 18.11 -3.31 5.25
C ILE A 307 19.34 -4.10 4.83
N GLY A 308 19.16 -5.05 3.91
CA GLY A 308 20.23 -5.92 3.42
C GLY A 308 21.25 -5.20 2.53
N ASP A 309 22.23 -5.97 2.06
CA ASP A 309 23.30 -5.45 1.19
C ASP A 309 22.72 -5.02 -0.16
N PHE A 310 23.31 -4.02 -0.82
CA PHE A 310 22.92 -3.54 -2.15
C PHE A 310 21.42 -3.20 -2.29
N CYS A 311 20.77 -2.79 -1.20
CA CYS A 311 19.36 -2.38 -1.23
C CYS A 311 19.25 -0.87 -1.42
N PHE A 312 18.23 -0.44 -2.19
CA PHE A 312 17.87 0.97 -2.35
C PHE A 312 19.03 1.87 -2.81
N CYS A 313 19.92 1.36 -3.67
CA CYS A 313 20.93 2.19 -4.35
C CYS A 313 20.23 3.41 -4.97
N PHE A 314 20.83 4.60 -4.87
CA PHE A 314 20.30 5.89 -5.33
C PHE A 314 19.10 6.47 -4.54
N CYS A 315 18.47 5.70 -3.63
CA CYS A 315 17.41 6.25 -2.79
C CYS A 315 17.98 7.11 -1.65
N SER A 316 17.17 8.05 -1.17
CA SER A 316 17.38 8.71 0.11
C SER A 316 16.63 7.96 1.22
N LEU A 317 17.07 8.13 2.46
CA LEU A 317 16.38 7.60 3.65
C LEU A 317 16.11 8.74 4.64
N GLU A 318 14.84 8.92 4.99
CA GLU A 318 14.43 9.88 6.02
C GLU A 318 13.57 9.18 7.06
N LEU A 319 14.07 9.12 8.30
CA LEU A 319 13.37 8.61 9.46
C LEU A 319 13.16 9.76 10.44
N ARG A 320 11.90 10.20 10.54
CA ARG A 320 11.49 11.34 11.36
C ARG A 320 10.39 10.92 12.32
N ASP A 321 10.49 11.41 13.55
CA ASP A 321 9.42 11.29 14.54
C ASP A 321 8.95 9.84 14.76
N MET A 322 9.90 8.89 14.84
CA MET A 322 9.64 7.48 15.16
C MET A 322 10.05 7.20 16.62
N PRO A 323 9.13 7.36 17.59
CA PRO A 323 9.45 7.34 19.01
C PRO A 323 9.89 5.97 19.54
N GLU A 324 9.54 4.88 18.86
CA GLU A 324 9.88 3.51 19.27
C GLU A 324 11.09 2.91 18.52
N LEU A 325 11.67 3.62 17.54
CA LEU A 325 12.73 3.06 16.71
C LEU A 325 14.01 2.88 17.53
N ALA A 326 14.32 1.64 17.86
CA ALA A 326 15.44 1.28 18.74
C ALA A 326 16.71 0.94 17.96
N SER A 327 16.58 0.35 16.76
CA SER A 327 17.72 -0.04 15.92
C SER A 327 17.48 0.14 14.43
N LEU A 328 18.52 0.64 13.77
CA LEU A 328 18.64 0.70 12.31
C LEU A 328 19.91 -0.06 11.91
N SER A 329 19.78 -1.03 11.01
CA SER A 329 20.92 -1.74 10.44
C SER A 329 20.86 -1.72 8.91
N CYS A 330 21.97 -1.35 8.27
CA CYS A 330 22.10 -1.28 6.82
C CYS A 330 23.29 -2.11 6.35
N GLY A 331 23.05 -3.00 5.39
CA GLY A 331 24.04 -3.87 4.78
C GLY A 331 25.07 -3.15 3.91
N CYS A 332 26.02 -3.91 3.36
CA CYS A 332 27.07 -3.36 2.51
C CYS A 332 26.45 -2.68 1.28
N TYR A 333 26.92 -1.48 0.92
CA TYR A 333 26.38 -0.70 -0.21
C TYR A 333 24.88 -0.35 -0.14
N ALA A 334 24.21 -0.55 0.99
CA ALA A 334 22.82 -0.11 1.14
C ALA A 334 22.74 1.42 1.04
N PHE A 335 21.78 1.93 0.27
CA PHE A 335 21.64 3.36 -0.03
C PHE A 335 22.93 4.01 -0.58
N CYS A 336 23.75 3.27 -1.33
CA CYS A 336 24.88 3.87 -2.03
C CYS A 336 24.38 4.87 -3.09
N TYR A 337 25.15 5.92 -3.33
CA TYR A 337 24.77 7.07 -4.16
C TYR A 337 23.49 7.79 -3.72
N CYS A 338 23.17 7.77 -2.42
CA CYS A 338 22.08 8.56 -1.87
C CYS A 338 22.36 10.07 -1.94
N CYS A 339 21.29 10.87 -1.87
CA CYS A 339 21.40 12.33 -1.71
C CYS A 339 21.13 12.75 -0.26
N ARG A 340 20.30 12.01 0.49
CA ARG A 340 19.87 12.41 1.83
C ARG A 340 19.78 11.21 2.77
N LEU A 341 20.37 11.35 3.95
CA LEU A 341 20.12 10.53 5.13
C LEU A 341 19.69 11.44 6.26
N VAL A 342 18.48 11.27 6.76
CA VAL A 342 17.95 12.02 7.90
C VAL A 342 17.50 11.07 8.99
N LEU A 343 18.09 11.21 10.17
CA LEU A 343 17.65 10.61 11.42
C LEU A 343 17.31 11.76 12.38
N GLU A 344 16.02 12.02 12.58
CA GLU A 344 15.56 13.18 13.35
C GLU A 344 14.43 12.80 14.32
N ASN A 345 14.54 13.23 15.58
CA ASN A 345 13.56 12.98 16.64
C ASN A 345 13.33 11.47 16.89
N LEU A 346 14.40 10.73 17.14
CA LEU A 346 14.37 9.29 17.43
C LEU A 346 14.87 9.06 18.87
N PRO A 347 13.99 9.21 19.88
CA PRO A 347 14.37 9.28 21.29
C PRO A 347 14.99 7.99 21.84
N VAL A 348 14.62 6.83 21.31
CA VAL A 348 15.07 5.52 21.80
C VAL A 348 16.07 4.82 20.86
N LEU A 349 16.48 5.48 19.77
CA LEU A 349 17.44 4.91 18.83
C LEU A 349 18.81 4.76 19.49
N ALA A 350 19.14 3.52 19.86
CA ALA A 350 20.34 3.21 20.62
C ALA A 350 21.52 2.82 19.72
N SER A 351 21.24 2.17 18.59
CA SER A 351 22.26 1.66 17.66
C SER A 351 21.92 1.95 16.19
N VAL A 352 22.91 2.46 15.47
CA VAL A 352 22.92 2.55 14.01
C VAL A 352 24.11 1.74 13.51
N GLU A 353 23.84 0.62 12.87
CA GLU A 353 24.86 -0.28 12.32
C GLU A 353 24.91 -0.11 10.80
N LEU A 354 26.01 0.46 10.31
CA LEU A 354 26.25 0.67 8.88
C LEU A 354 27.41 -0.24 8.47
N LYS A 355 27.14 -1.23 7.62
CA LYS A 355 28.19 -2.08 7.04
C LYS A 355 28.93 -1.32 5.92
N ASN A 356 29.98 -1.97 5.40
CA ASN A 356 30.90 -1.38 4.44
C ASN A 356 30.18 -0.71 3.24
N ASN A 357 30.42 0.57 3.06
CA ASN A 357 29.95 1.43 1.97
C ASN A 357 28.43 1.67 1.97
N ALA A 358 27.76 1.46 3.11
CA ALA A 358 26.40 1.99 3.29
C ALA A 358 26.43 3.53 3.30
N PHE A 359 25.48 4.18 2.64
CA PHE A 359 25.38 5.65 2.57
C PHE A 359 26.64 6.36 2.04
N VAL A 360 27.24 5.86 0.96
CA VAL A 360 28.11 6.67 0.10
C VAL A 360 27.22 7.68 -0.63
N PHE A 361 27.49 8.98 -0.56
CA PHE A 361 26.65 9.98 -1.22
C PHE A 361 27.04 10.17 -2.70
N CYS A 362 26.09 10.64 -3.51
CA CYS A 362 26.34 10.87 -4.94
C CYS A 362 27.43 11.93 -5.19
N LEU A 363 28.25 11.76 -6.24
CA LEU A 363 29.44 12.60 -6.49
C LEU A 363 29.13 14.09 -6.78
N ASN A 364 27.93 14.41 -7.28
CA ASN A 364 27.60 15.74 -7.82
C ASN A 364 26.65 16.56 -6.93
N GLY A 365 26.41 16.15 -5.69
CA GLY A 365 25.39 16.77 -4.85
C GLY A 365 25.93 17.84 -3.90
N PHE A 366 25.93 19.11 -4.31
CA PHE A 366 25.98 20.22 -3.34
C PHE A 366 24.83 20.12 -2.32
N GLU A 367 23.75 19.42 -2.66
CA GLU A 367 22.58 19.20 -1.80
C GLU A 367 22.65 17.93 -0.94
N ASN A 368 23.77 17.21 -0.97
CA ASN A 368 23.93 15.98 -0.20
C ASN A 368 23.84 16.29 1.30
N LYS A 369 22.84 15.72 1.99
CA LYS A 369 22.52 16.05 3.38
C LYS A 369 22.55 14.82 4.27
N LEU A 370 23.44 14.83 5.25
CA LEU A 370 23.44 13.94 6.40
C LEU A 370 22.93 14.71 7.62
N VAL A 371 21.85 14.25 8.25
CA VAL A 371 21.27 14.89 9.43
C VAL A 371 21.09 13.87 10.54
N LEU A 372 21.73 14.10 11.68
CA LEU A 372 21.57 13.37 12.93
C LEU A 372 21.13 14.36 14.00
N ARG A 373 19.83 14.43 14.31
CA ARG A 373 19.28 15.43 15.22
C ARG A 373 18.35 14.82 16.25
N ASN A 374 18.49 15.24 17.51
CA ASN A 374 17.63 14.82 18.62
C ASN A 374 17.58 13.29 18.75
N LEU A 375 18.76 12.68 18.91
CA LEU A 375 18.93 11.23 19.13
C LEU A 375 19.54 11.00 20.53
N PRO A 376 18.79 11.22 21.62
CA PRO A 376 19.32 11.21 22.98
C PRO A 376 19.82 9.84 23.46
N ALA A 377 19.30 8.73 22.93
CA ALA A 377 19.75 7.39 23.29
C ALA A 377 20.93 6.87 22.44
N LEU A 378 21.31 7.57 21.37
CA LEU A 378 22.33 7.09 20.45
C LEU A 378 23.69 7.11 21.14
N SER A 379 24.25 5.94 21.39
CA SER A 379 25.50 5.78 22.15
C SER A 379 26.73 5.56 21.27
N SER A 380 26.54 4.98 20.09
CA SER A 380 27.61 4.62 19.17
C SER A 380 27.27 4.90 17.71
N LEU A 381 28.23 5.44 16.98
CA LEU A 381 28.25 5.53 15.52
C LEU A 381 29.55 4.90 15.04
N LEU A 382 29.46 3.70 14.48
CA LEU A 382 30.62 2.88 14.12
C LEU A 382 30.63 2.63 12.62
N LEU A 383 31.66 3.13 11.94
CA LEU A 383 31.94 2.83 10.53
C LEU A 383 33.16 1.91 10.41
N ASP A 384 33.15 1.08 9.37
CA ASP A 384 34.33 0.29 9.00
C ASP A 384 35.47 1.24 8.53
N PRO A 385 36.73 1.06 9.00
CA PRO A 385 37.85 1.92 8.61
C PRO A 385 38.13 1.98 7.11
N GLU A 386 37.82 0.92 6.35
CA GLU A 386 38.01 0.88 4.90
C GLU A 386 36.79 1.40 4.13
N SER A 387 35.72 1.78 4.83
CA SER A 387 34.48 2.19 4.20
C SER A 387 34.49 3.62 3.67
N GLU A 388 33.87 3.83 2.54
CA GLU A 388 33.52 5.12 1.95
C GLU A 388 32.18 5.68 2.49
N SER A 389 31.62 5.12 3.56
CA SER A 389 30.42 5.65 4.20
C SER A 389 30.56 7.15 4.53
N PHE A 390 29.54 7.91 4.16
CA PHE A 390 29.49 9.39 4.26
C PHE A 390 30.50 10.14 3.39
N GLN A 391 31.19 9.48 2.46
CA GLN A 391 31.91 10.17 1.40
C GLN A 391 30.94 11.03 0.58
N ASN A 392 31.37 12.22 0.14
CA ASN A 392 30.59 13.19 -0.63
C ASN A 392 29.38 13.80 0.10
N ALA A 393 29.24 13.61 1.42
CA ALA A 393 28.23 14.35 2.18
C ALA A 393 28.55 15.85 2.11
N GLY A 394 27.70 16.64 1.44
CA GLY A 394 27.92 18.08 1.24
C GLY A 394 27.61 18.90 2.49
N PHE A 395 26.60 18.47 3.24
CA PHE A 395 26.18 19.04 4.52
C PHE A 395 26.04 17.95 5.56
N PHE A 396 26.67 18.11 6.71
CA PHE A 396 26.49 17.25 7.87
C PHE A 396 26.00 18.07 9.06
N VAL A 397 24.83 17.71 9.57
CA VAL A 397 24.21 18.29 10.76
C VAL A 397 24.20 17.24 11.87
N ALA A 398 24.82 17.56 13.00
CA ALA A 398 24.79 16.74 14.21
C ALA A 398 24.37 17.60 15.41
N GLU A 399 23.17 17.35 15.93
CA GLU A 399 22.57 18.19 16.96
C GLU A 399 21.90 17.35 18.07
N ASN A 400 22.18 17.68 19.33
CA ASN A 400 21.55 17.06 20.50
C ASN A 400 21.71 15.53 20.52
N LEU A 401 22.96 15.07 20.62
CA LEU A 401 23.34 13.65 20.73
C LEU A 401 24.08 13.40 22.08
N PRO A 402 23.44 13.64 23.24
CA PRO A 402 24.12 13.67 24.55
C PRO A 402 24.75 12.35 24.99
N SER A 403 24.19 11.20 24.58
CA SER A 403 24.72 9.88 24.96
C SER A 403 25.82 9.37 24.04
N LEU A 404 26.12 10.09 22.95
CA LEU A 404 27.09 9.63 21.96
C LEU A 404 28.49 9.68 22.57
N SER A 405 29.09 8.51 22.77
CA SER A 405 30.43 8.37 23.37
C SER A 405 31.41 7.63 22.46
N HIS A 406 30.92 6.72 21.61
CA HIS A 406 31.73 5.89 20.73
C HIS A 406 31.53 6.28 19.28
N VAL A 407 32.48 7.02 18.70
CA VAL A 407 32.42 7.45 17.30
C VAL A 407 33.65 6.93 16.57
N VAL A 408 33.44 6.07 15.57
CA VAL A 408 34.47 5.60 14.64
C VAL A 408 34.05 6.05 13.25
N LEU A 409 34.86 6.91 12.63
CA LEU A 409 34.69 7.37 11.25
C LEU A 409 35.81 6.78 10.39
N SER A 410 35.54 6.57 9.11
CA SER A 410 36.59 6.17 8.17
C SER A 410 37.39 7.39 7.69
N PRO A 411 38.63 7.20 7.19
CA PRO A 411 39.39 8.28 6.55
C PRO A 411 38.71 8.87 5.31
N TRP A 412 37.74 8.15 4.72
CA TRP A 412 37.01 8.55 3.53
C TRP A 412 35.73 9.33 3.83
N SER A 413 35.21 9.26 5.06
CA SER A 413 34.05 10.04 5.49
C SER A 413 34.28 11.53 5.28
N PHE A 414 33.29 12.25 4.77
CA PHE A 414 33.35 13.71 4.55
C PHE A 414 34.45 14.18 3.58
N GLN A 415 35.04 13.27 2.79
CA GLN A 415 35.88 13.65 1.66
C GLN A 415 35.03 14.43 0.64
N ASN A 416 35.62 15.46 0.02
CA ASN A 416 35.01 16.39 -0.94
C ASN A 416 34.14 17.52 -0.35
N ASN A 417 34.71 18.30 0.59
CA ASN A 417 34.21 19.59 1.08
C ASN A 417 32.83 19.54 1.77
N CYS A 418 32.75 18.81 2.88
CA CYS A 418 31.57 18.79 3.74
C CYS A 418 31.47 20.05 4.63
N MET A 419 30.32 20.73 4.60
CA MET A 419 29.96 21.75 5.59
C MET A 419 29.44 21.08 6.87
N LEU A 420 30.12 21.33 7.98
CA LEU A 420 29.83 20.72 9.28
C LEU A 420 29.05 21.68 10.19
N HIS A 421 27.86 21.30 10.63
CA HIS A 421 27.10 21.97 11.67
C HIS A 421 26.93 21.05 12.88
N ILE A 422 27.71 21.29 13.94
CA ILE A 422 27.77 20.42 15.12
C ILE A 422 27.44 21.22 16.36
N HIS A 423 26.39 20.83 17.06
CA HIS A 423 25.91 21.52 18.25
C HIS A 423 25.51 20.51 19.33
N ASN A 424 26.10 20.64 20.53
CA ASN A 424 25.89 19.73 21.66
C ASN A 424 26.25 18.26 21.37
N VAL A 425 27.41 18.02 20.75
CA VAL A 425 27.94 16.66 20.45
C VAL A 425 29.45 16.57 20.70
N ASP A 426 29.85 16.36 21.95
CA ASP A 426 31.27 16.42 22.36
C ASP A 426 32.14 15.30 21.78
N ALA A 427 31.63 14.07 21.74
CA ALA A 427 32.40 12.93 21.23
C ALA A 427 32.75 13.09 19.74
N LEU A 428 31.78 13.53 18.93
CA LEU A 428 31.97 13.78 17.51
C LEU A 428 32.96 14.94 17.26
N ASN A 429 32.86 16.02 18.04
CA ASN A 429 33.79 17.14 17.97
C ASN A 429 35.25 16.72 18.24
N LYS A 430 35.47 15.78 19.18
CA LYS A 430 36.80 15.23 19.46
C LYS A 430 37.31 14.38 18.29
N THR A 431 36.48 13.48 17.75
CA THR A 431 36.88 12.63 16.62
C THR A 431 37.19 13.46 15.38
N LEU A 432 36.40 14.49 15.06
CA LEU A 432 36.67 15.35 13.90
C LEU A 432 37.90 16.27 14.06
N GLN A 433 38.48 16.37 15.26
CA GLN A 433 39.77 17.04 15.47
C GLN A 433 40.97 16.14 15.17
N THR A 434 40.82 14.82 15.31
CA THR A 434 41.91 13.86 15.09
C THR A 434 42.08 13.48 13.62
N TYR A 435 41.06 13.72 12.79
CA TYR A 435 41.12 13.51 11.36
C TYR A 435 41.33 14.86 10.64
N PRO A 436 42.28 14.95 9.70
CA PRO A 436 42.54 16.17 8.94
C PRO A 436 41.47 16.33 7.85
N PHE A 437 40.23 16.59 8.24
CA PHE A 437 39.22 17.07 7.29
C PHE A 437 39.59 18.52 6.94
N HIS A 438 39.62 18.86 5.65
CA HIS A 438 39.91 20.22 5.20
C HIS A 438 38.86 21.17 5.80
N ARG A 439 39.23 21.83 6.90
CA ARG A 439 38.40 22.81 7.61
C ARG A 439 38.42 24.10 6.82
N ASP A 440 37.45 24.30 5.94
CA ASP A 440 37.06 25.67 5.62
C ASP A 440 36.19 26.17 6.76
N ARG A 441 36.82 26.94 7.67
CA ARG A 441 36.12 27.73 8.67
C ARG A 441 35.35 28.84 7.95
N SER A 442 34.03 28.81 8.00
CA SER A 442 33.16 29.98 7.78
C SER A 442 32.44 30.34 9.07
#